data_AF-A0A526XN84-F1
#
_entry.id   AF-A0A526XN84-F1
#
_cell.length_a   1.000
_cell.length_b   1.000
_cell.length_c   1.000
_cell.angle_alpha   90.00
_cell.angle_beta   90.00
_cell.angle_gamma   90.00
#
_symmetry.space_group_name_H-M   'P 1'
#
loop_
_entity.id
_entity.type
_entity.pdbx_description
1 polymer ?
#
loop_
_entity_poly.entity_id
_entity_poly.type
_entity_poly.pdbx_seq_one_letter_code
_entity_poly.pdbx_strand_id
1 'polypeptide(L)'
;PDQSASKLVADVRSKLMELPEAFALSFDPPSIPGIGTTGGFEFQVEDLTGRGSAALNDATQAVLAEARKQPELNPQQLFSSFSTSTP
;
A
#
# COMPACT_ATOMS: atom_id res chain seq x y z
N PRO A 1 2.56 -30.15 5.04
CA PRO A 1 3.66 -29.50 4.28
C PRO A 1 3.17 -28.40 3.31
N ASP A 2 1.91 -28.45 2.86
CA ASP A 2 1.34 -27.55 1.84
C ASP A 2 0.42 -26.42 2.35
N GLN A 3 0.44 -26.13 3.66
CA GLN A 3 -0.40 -25.12 4.31
C GLN A 3 0.45 -24.10 5.10
N SER A 4 1.49 -23.54 4.47
CA SER A 4 2.12 -22.36 5.08
C SER A 4 1.20 -21.15 4.91
N ALA A 5 1.05 -20.33 5.95
CA ALA A 5 0.26 -19.10 5.91
C ALA A 5 0.64 -18.23 4.69
N SER A 6 1.93 -18.19 4.37
CA SER A 6 2.48 -17.51 3.19
C SER A 6 1.90 -17.98 1.85
N LYS A 7 1.59 -19.28 1.69
CA LYS A 7 1.02 -19.83 0.45
C LYS A 7 -0.46 -19.44 0.32
N LEU A 8 -1.19 -19.43 1.43
CA LEU A 8 -2.58 -18.96 1.47
C LEU A 8 -2.68 -17.46 1.20
N VAL A 9 -1.77 -16.66 1.77
CA VAL A 9 -1.70 -15.22 1.51
C VAL A 9 -1.39 -14.94 0.04
N ALA A 10 -0.46 -15.68 -0.56
CA ALA A 10 -0.14 -15.56 -1.99
C ALA A 10 -1.34 -15.89 -2.90
N ASP A 11 -2.05 -16.98 -2.63
CA ASP A 11 -3.23 -17.39 -3.41
C ASP A 11 -4.39 -16.38 -3.30
N VAL A 12 -4.64 -15.88 -2.09
CA VAL A 12 -5.66 -14.84 -1.87
C VAL A 12 -5.26 -13.53 -2.53
N ARG A 13 -3.97 -13.16 -2.46
CA ARG A 13 -3.45 -11.95 -3.09
C ARG A 13 -3.67 -11.96 -4.59
N SER A 14 -3.44 -13.09 -5.26
CA SER A 14 -3.67 -13.22 -6.70
C SER A 14 -5.11 -12.92 -7.08
N LYS A 15 -6.08 -13.43 -6.32
CA LYS A 15 -7.51 -13.23 -6.58
C LYS A 15 -7.98 -11.80 -6.27
N LEU A 16 -7.38 -11.17 -5.25
CA LEU A 16 -7.73 -9.80 -4.87
C LEU A 16 -7.20 -8.77 -5.87
N MET A 17 -6.10 -9.07 -6.58
CA MET A 17 -5.57 -8.20 -7.65
C MET A 17 -6.45 -8.18 -8.91
N GLU A 18 -7.38 -9.12 -9.05
CA GLU A 18 -8.32 -9.18 -10.18
C GLU A 18 -9.55 -8.28 -9.97
N LEU A 19 -9.73 -7.68 -8.78
CA LEU A 19 -10.84 -6.77 -8.48
C LEU A 19 -10.57 -5.38 -9.10
N PRO A 20 -11.33 -4.96 -10.13
CA PRO A 20 -11.04 -3.72 -10.83
C PRO A 20 -11.52 -2.48 -10.05
N GLU A 21 -12.44 -2.64 -9.10
CA GLU A 21 -13.07 -1.53 -8.36
C GLU A 21 -12.55 -1.38 -6.92
N ALA A 22 -11.62 -2.25 -6.48
CA ALA A 22 -11.10 -2.22 -5.12
C ALA A 22 -9.63 -2.67 -5.06
N PHE A 23 -8.85 -1.99 -4.23
CA PHE A 23 -7.48 -2.40 -3.93
C PHE A 23 -7.44 -3.10 -2.57
N ALA A 24 -7.23 -4.42 -2.57
CA ALA A 24 -7.21 -5.22 -1.35
C ALA A 24 -5.83 -5.90 -1.17
N LEU A 25 -5.20 -5.66 -0.01
CA LEU A 25 -3.90 -6.22 0.36
C LEU A 25 -4.08 -7.33 1.41
N SER A 26 -3.42 -8.46 1.20
CA SER A 26 -3.30 -9.53 2.19
C SER A 26 -1.93 -9.47 2.88
N PHE A 27 -1.93 -9.58 4.20
CA PHE A 27 -0.72 -9.58 5.03
C PHE A 27 -0.65 -10.90 5.81
N ASP A 28 0.56 -11.43 6.03
CA ASP A 28 0.76 -12.56 6.93
C ASP A 28 0.35 -12.16 8.36
N PRO A 29 -0.36 -13.02 9.12
CA PRO A 29 -0.76 -12.71 10.48
C PRO A 29 0.49 -12.46 11.35
N PRO A 30 0.55 -11.34 12.12
CA PRO A 30 1.72 -11.00 12.90
C PRO A 30 1.93 -12.00 14.05
N SER A 31 3.18 -12.32 14.37
CA SER A 31 3.54 -13.25 15.45
C SER A 31 3.13 -12.77 16.85
N ILE A 32 2.76 -11.50 17.03
CA ILE A 32 2.34 -10.89 18.30
C ILE A 32 1.09 -10.01 18.08
N PRO A 33 -0.08 -10.37 18.62
CA PRO A 33 -1.28 -9.53 18.57
C PRO A 33 -1.13 -8.28 19.47
N GLY A 34 -1.38 -7.07 18.94
CA GLY A 34 -1.54 -5.85 19.76
C GLY A 34 -0.57 -4.69 19.52
N ILE A 35 0.37 -4.80 18.58
CA ILE A 35 1.10 -3.66 17.99
C ILE A 35 0.68 -3.63 16.52
N GLY A 36 0.46 -2.43 15.97
CA GLY A 36 -0.14 -2.19 14.65
C GLY A 36 0.24 -3.23 13.58
N THR A 37 -0.76 -3.66 12.81
CA THR A 37 -0.71 -4.81 11.88
C THR A 37 0.29 -4.70 10.73
N THR A 38 0.91 -3.53 10.56
CA THR A 38 1.92 -3.23 9.55
C THR A 38 3.13 -2.61 10.26
N GLY A 39 4.16 -3.41 10.53
CA GLY A 39 5.47 -2.83 10.84
C GLY A 39 5.95 -1.99 9.66
N GLY A 40 6.53 -0.81 9.91
CA GLY A 40 6.96 0.10 8.84
C GLY A 40 7.03 1.56 9.29
N PHE A 41 6.86 2.48 8.35
CA PHE A 41 6.80 3.92 8.55
C PHE A 41 5.52 4.49 7.93
N GLU A 42 5.10 5.66 8.39
CA GLU A 42 3.98 6.42 7.83
C GLU A 42 4.49 7.82 7.43
N PHE A 43 4.01 8.32 6.30
CA PHE A 43 4.32 9.66 5.79
C PHE A 43 3.04 10.37 5.38
N GLN A 44 3.03 11.70 5.56
CA GLN A 44 1.95 12.57 5.11
C GLN A 44 2.50 13.57 4.09
N VAL A 45 1.88 13.62 2.92
CA VAL A 45 2.19 14.60 1.88
C VAL A 45 1.21 15.76 2.03
N GLU A 46 1.73 16.98 2.14
CA GLU A 46 0.93 18.19 2.34
C GLU A 46 1.16 19.21 1.24
N ASP A 47 0.07 19.83 0.80
CA ASP A 47 0.11 20.97 -0.11
C ASP A 47 0.09 22.28 0.70
N LEU A 48 1.28 22.87 0.86
CA LEU A 48 1.48 24.10 1.63
C LEU A 48 1.10 25.38 0.86
N THR A 49 0.79 25.26 -0.43
CA THR A 49 0.56 26.39 -1.33
C THR A 49 -0.85 26.44 -1.91
N GLY A 50 -1.70 25.45 -1.59
CA GLY A 50 -3.09 25.41 -2.01
C GLY A 50 -3.28 25.18 -3.52
N ARG A 51 -2.43 24.36 -4.13
CA ARG A 51 -2.49 23.92 -5.54
C ARG A 51 -3.66 22.96 -5.81
N GLY A 52 -4.22 22.34 -4.78
CA GLY A 52 -5.43 21.52 -4.85
C GLY A 52 -5.17 20.02 -4.97
N SER A 53 -6.25 19.24 -4.91
CA SER A 53 -6.21 17.78 -4.77
C SER A 53 -5.54 17.05 -5.93
N ALA A 54 -5.69 17.53 -7.17
CA ALA A 54 -5.03 16.95 -8.33
C ALA A 54 -3.50 17.08 -8.24
N ALA A 55 -3.00 18.27 -7.91
CA ALA A 55 -1.55 18.50 -7.74
C ALA A 55 -0.98 17.71 -6.56
N LEU A 56 -1.75 17.58 -5.47
CA LEU A 56 -1.37 16.76 -4.33
C LEU A 56 -1.32 15.27 -4.68
N ASN A 57 -2.27 14.78 -5.49
CA ASN A 57 -2.27 13.41 -5.99
C ASN A 57 -1.04 13.14 -6.86
N ASP A 58 -0.74 14.02 -7.80
CA ASP A 58 0.44 13.89 -8.66
C ASP A 58 1.74 13.84 -7.85
N ALA A 59 1.88 14.72 -6.84
CA ALA A 59 3.03 14.72 -5.94
C ALA A 59 3.12 13.41 -5.13
N THR A 60 1.99 12.92 -4.61
CA THR A 60 1.93 11.66 -3.86
C THR A 60 2.30 10.45 -4.74
N GLN A 61 1.80 10.40 -5.97
CA GLN A 61 2.16 9.35 -6.92
C GLN A 61 3.64 9.41 -7.33
N ALA A 62 4.20 10.61 -7.48
CA ALA A 62 5.64 10.79 -7.76
C ALA A 62 6.52 10.25 -6.62
N VAL A 63 6.15 10.52 -5.36
CA VAL A 63 6.85 9.97 -4.19
C VAL A 63 6.81 8.44 -4.19
N LEU A 64 5.64 7.84 -4.43
CA LEU A 64 5.49 6.38 -4.51
C LEU A 64 6.28 5.78 -5.68
N ALA A 65 6.33 6.46 -6.83
CA ALA A 65 7.07 6.02 -8.00
C ALA A 65 8.58 5.97 -7.76
N GLU A 66 9.15 6.98 -7.09
CA GLU A 66 10.56 6.97 -6.71
C GLU A 66 10.86 5.95 -5.60
N ALA A 67 9.98 5.84 -4.60
CA ALA A 67 10.13 4.85 -3.52
C ALA A 67 10.16 3.40 -4.05
N ARG A 68 9.35 3.08 -5.07
CA ARG A 68 9.35 1.75 -5.71
C ARG A 68 10.66 1.40 -6.43
N LYS A 69 11.52 2.37 -6.73
CA LYS A 69 12.85 2.11 -7.33
C LYS A 69 13.90 1.72 -6.29
N GLN A 70 13.64 1.96 -5.00
CA GLN A 70 14.59 1.68 -3.94
C GLN A 70 14.55 0.19 -3.55
N PRO A 71 15.66 -0.55 -3.68
CA PRO A 71 15.69 -1.99 -3.41
C PRO A 71 15.51 -2.34 -1.92
N GLU A 72 15.79 -1.41 -1.01
CA GLU A 72 15.55 -1.58 0.43
C GLU A 72 14.07 -1.47 0.83
N LEU A 73 13.20 -0.97 -0.07
CA LEU A 73 11.77 -0.82 0.20
C LEU A 73 11.00 -1.99 -0.42
N ASN A 74 10.05 -2.54 0.32
CA ASN A 74 9.16 -3.56 -0.22
C ASN A 74 8.06 -2.90 -1.08
N PRO A 75 8.07 -3.02 -2.43
CA PRO A 75 7.12 -2.33 -3.29
C PRO A 75 5.66 -2.76 -3.06
N GLN A 76 5.47 -3.94 -2.47
CA GLN A 76 4.15 -4.49 -2.12
C GLN A 76 3.51 -3.81 -0.90
N GLN A 77 4.28 -3.03 -0.14
CA GLN A 77 3.84 -2.32 1.06
C GLN A 77 3.83 -0.80 0.87
N LEU A 78 4.17 -0.30 -0.33
CA LEU A 78 4.14 1.12 -0.69
C LEU A 78 2.78 1.48 -1.31
N PHE A 79 1.89 2.06 -0.51
CA PHE A 79 0.57 2.52 -0.94
C PHE A 79 0.20 3.86 -0.29
N SER A 80 -0.78 4.54 -0.87
CA SER A 80 -1.48 5.67 -0.25
C SER A 80 -2.98 5.40 -0.33
N SER A 81 -3.71 5.76 0.74
CA SER A 81 -5.18 5.71 0.77
C SER A 81 -5.83 6.94 0.11
N PHE A 82 -5.04 7.97 -0.22
CA PHE A 82 -5.54 9.16 -0.90
C PHE A 82 -5.76 8.88 -2.39
N SER A 83 -6.95 9.20 -2.90
CA SER A 83 -7.29 9.15 -4.32
C SER A 83 -8.25 10.28 -4.67
N THR A 84 -8.08 10.86 -5.86
CA THR A 84 -9.01 11.85 -6.44
C THR A 84 -10.05 11.23 -7.37
N SER A 85 -10.00 9.90 -7.59
CA SER A 85 -10.96 9.18 -8.46
C SER A 85 -12.20 8.67 -7.73
N THR A 86 -12.21 8.73 -6.40
CA THR A 86 -13.35 8.41 -5.54
C THR A 86 -13.87 9.70 -4.88
N PRO A 87 -15.17 10.03 -4.99
CA PRO A 87 -15.77 11.21 -4.36
C PRO A 87 -15.59 11.27 -2.84
#